data_AF-A0A853CP37-F1
#
_entry.id   AF-A0A853CP37-F1
#
_cell.length_a   1.000
_cell.length_b   1.000
_cell.length_c   1.000
_cell.angle_alpha   90.00
_cell.angle_beta   90.00
_cell.angle_gamma   90.00
#
_symmetry.space_group_name_H-M   'P 1'
#
loop_
_entity.id
_entity.type
_entity.pdbx_description
1 polymer ?
#
loop_
_entity_poly.entity_id
_entity_poly.type
_entity_poly.pdbx_seq_one_letter_code
_entity_poly.pdbx_strand_id
1 'polypeptide(L)'
;MTDGCDLWDRTQEAGRGVVAAFDRVLGAPSDRTRVAAAPELLRAVRAFLTLRLVAVTGDRRRAFPLSVPPAGRETVAALWAEVFWAARTQAEDDDSGVLEATDASIRGLLALEPADLARRESVRAWRERLAAVEETFAGLEVQAQAALDVRREAF
;
A
#
# COMPACT_ATOMS: atom_id res chain seq x y z
N MET A 1 12.29 0.49 -21.14
CA MET A 1 13.55 0.50 -20.35
C MET A 1 13.77 1.89 -19.77
N THR A 2 12.72 2.40 -19.14
CA THR A 2 12.65 3.68 -18.40
C THR A 2 12.00 3.42 -17.03
N ASP A 3 11.92 2.16 -16.61
CA ASP A 3 10.72 1.71 -15.88
C ASP A 3 10.91 1.54 -14.36
N GLY A 4 12.16 1.50 -13.86
CA GLY A 4 12.44 1.32 -12.42
C GLY A 4 12.62 2.64 -11.66
N CYS A 5 13.54 3.49 -12.13
CA CYS A 5 13.79 4.80 -11.50
C CYS A 5 12.55 5.71 -11.56
N ASP A 6 11.82 5.68 -12.67
CA ASP A 6 10.60 6.48 -12.84
C ASP A 6 9.47 6.04 -11.89
N LEU A 7 9.27 4.73 -11.70
CA LEU A 7 8.29 4.23 -10.73
C LEU A 7 8.68 4.59 -9.28
N TRP A 8 9.96 4.48 -8.94
CA TRP A 8 10.48 4.89 -7.64
C TRP A 8 10.23 6.38 -7.38
N ASP A 9 10.63 7.25 -8.31
CA ASP A 9 10.48 8.69 -8.17
C ASP A 9 9.00 9.09 -8.03
N ARG A 10 8.11 8.52 -8.86
CA ARG A 10 6.66 8.72 -8.75
C ARG A 10 6.09 8.23 -7.41
N THR A 11 6.59 7.11 -6.90
CA THR A 11 6.16 6.56 -5.60
C THR A 11 6.56 7.51 -4.47
N GLN A 12 7.79 8.02 -4.49
CA GLN A 12 8.28 8.98 -3.51
C GLN A 12 7.52 10.30 -3.58
N GLU A 13 7.22 10.78 -4.79
CA GLU A 13 6.39 11.96 -5.00
C GLU A 13 4.96 11.78 -4.47
N ALA A 14 4.31 10.66 -4.79
CA ALA A 14 2.99 10.32 -4.28
C ALA A 14 2.98 10.22 -2.75
N GLY A 15 4.03 9.64 -2.14
CA GLY A 15 4.20 9.57 -0.69
C GLY A 15 4.27 10.95 -0.03
N ARG A 16 5.06 11.88 -0.62
CA ARG A 16 5.09 13.28 -0.17
C ARG A 16 3.73 13.96 -0.31
N GLY A 17 3.02 13.70 -1.41
CA GLY A 17 1.66 14.19 -1.64
C GLY A 17 0.67 13.71 -0.59
N VAL A 18 0.73 12.43 -0.19
CA VAL A 18 -0.09 11.87 0.88
C VAL A 18 0.21 12.54 2.23
N VAL A 19 1.48 12.70 2.59
CA VAL A 19 1.89 13.39 3.83
C VAL A 19 1.34 14.81 3.86
N ALA A 20 1.53 15.58 2.79
CA ALA A 20 1.02 16.94 2.69
C ALA A 20 -0.52 17.00 2.79
N ALA A 21 -1.23 16.04 2.18
CA ALA A 21 -2.68 15.96 2.27
C ALA A 21 -3.17 15.62 3.68
N PHE A 22 -2.50 14.69 4.38
CA PHE A 22 -2.80 14.40 5.78
C PHE A 22 -2.56 15.62 6.67
N ASP A 23 -1.44 16.33 6.49
CA ASP A 23 -1.13 17.52 7.28
C ASP A 23 -2.16 18.64 7.03
N ARG A 24 -2.62 18.80 5.79
CA ARG A 24 -3.69 19.76 5.46
C ARG A 24 -5.01 19.42 6.17
N VAL A 25 -5.43 18.15 6.14
CA VAL A 25 -6.65 17.72 6.85
C VAL A 25 -6.46 17.86 8.37
N LEU A 26 -5.32 17.44 8.93
CA LEU A 26 -5.06 17.60 10.37
C LEU A 26 -5.01 19.06 10.81
N GLY A 27 -4.49 19.96 9.98
CA GLY A 27 -4.38 21.39 10.23
C GLY A 27 -5.69 22.17 10.06
N ALA A 28 -6.71 21.58 9.44
CA ALA A 28 -7.99 22.26 9.23
C ALA A 28 -8.70 22.57 10.56
N PRO A 29 -9.24 23.80 10.73
CA PRO A 29 -9.70 24.32 12.02
C PRO A 29 -11.05 23.75 12.48
N SER A 30 -11.79 23.09 11.59
CA SER A 30 -13.13 22.58 11.89
C SER A 30 -13.38 21.24 11.21
N ASP A 31 -14.36 20.49 11.72
CA ASP A 31 -14.84 19.23 11.12
C ASP A 31 -15.27 19.46 9.66
N ARG A 32 -16.01 20.54 9.39
CA ARG A 32 -16.47 20.89 8.04
C ARG A 32 -15.31 21.14 7.09
N THR A 33 -14.29 21.87 7.52
CA THR A 33 -13.10 22.13 6.70
C THR A 33 -12.30 20.86 6.45
N ARG A 34 -12.27 19.93 7.42
CA ARG A 34 -11.66 18.60 7.24
C ARG A 34 -12.39 17.76 6.19
N VAL A 35 -13.72 17.66 6.29
CA VAL A 35 -14.55 16.95 5.30
C VAL A 35 -14.38 17.55 3.91
N ALA A 36 -14.26 18.88 3.79
CA ALA A 36 -14.04 19.53 2.50
C ALA A 36 -12.67 19.22 1.87
N ALA A 37 -11.63 19.02 2.69
CA ALA A 37 -10.28 18.68 2.22
C ALA A 37 -10.08 17.15 2.00
N ALA A 38 -10.93 16.32 2.61
CA ALA A 38 -10.82 14.86 2.57
C ALA A 38 -10.78 14.24 1.16
N PRO A 39 -11.54 14.71 0.14
CA PRO A 39 -11.49 14.12 -1.20
C PRO A 39 -10.10 14.15 -1.85
N GLU A 40 -9.29 15.17 -1.56
CA GLU A 40 -7.92 15.24 -2.08
C GLU A 40 -7.02 14.20 -1.41
N LEU A 41 -7.12 14.08 -0.08
CA LEU A 41 -6.43 13.04 0.68
C LEU A 41 -6.78 11.63 0.19
N LEU A 42 -8.07 11.33 0.00
CA LEU A 42 -8.52 10.02 -0.46
C LEU A 42 -7.99 9.69 -1.86
N ARG A 43 -7.91 10.67 -2.77
CA ARG A 43 -7.29 10.47 -4.09
C ARG A 43 -5.79 10.23 -3.98
N ALA A 44 -5.09 11.01 -3.17
CA ALA A 44 -3.65 10.85 -2.94
C ALA A 44 -3.32 9.47 -2.38
N VAL A 45 -4.07 9.00 -1.37
CA VAL A 45 -3.90 7.67 -0.78
C VAL A 45 -4.12 6.56 -1.80
N ARG A 46 -5.17 6.65 -2.63
CA ARG A 46 -5.42 5.65 -3.68
C ARG A 46 -4.30 5.60 -4.72
N ALA A 47 -3.82 6.76 -5.16
CA ALA A 47 -2.72 6.85 -6.12
C ALA A 47 -1.43 6.24 -5.54
N PHE A 48 -1.10 6.61 -4.30
CA PHE A 48 0.06 6.08 -3.60
C PHE A 48 0.00 4.56 -3.40
N LEU A 49 -1.11 4.03 -2.89
CA LEU A 49 -1.30 2.58 -2.72
C LEU A 49 -1.20 1.83 -4.05
N THR A 50 -1.71 2.41 -5.14
CA THR A 50 -1.61 1.78 -6.48
C THR A 50 -0.15 1.67 -6.90
N LEU A 51 0.63 2.74 -6.79
CA LEU A 51 2.05 2.75 -7.15
C LEU A 51 2.87 1.78 -6.29
N ARG A 52 2.65 1.78 -4.97
CA ARG A 52 3.30 0.85 -4.04
C ARG A 52 3.00 -0.59 -4.39
N LEU A 53 1.73 -0.92 -4.64
CA LEU A 53 1.35 -2.27 -5.01
C LEU A 53 1.87 -2.69 -6.38
N VAL A 54 1.99 -1.78 -7.35
CA VAL A 54 2.65 -2.08 -8.63
C VAL A 54 4.11 -2.47 -8.40
N ALA A 55 4.84 -1.74 -7.55
CA ALA A 55 6.23 -2.05 -7.20
C ALA A 55 6.33 -3.41 -6.50
N VAL A 56 5.60 -3.60 -5.39
CA VAL A 56 5.60 -4.84 -4.59
C VAL A 56 5.21 -6.05 -5.46
N THR A 57 4.14 -5.95 -6.24
CA THR A 57 3.71 -7.03 -7.13
C THR A 57 4.79 -7.35 -8.16
N GLY A 58 5.42 -6.32 -8.74
CA GLY A 58 6.52 -6.48 -9.68
C GLY A 58 7.74 -7.20 -9.08
N ASP A 59 8.14 -6.82 -7.86
CA ASP A 59 9.22 -7.49 -7.13
C ASP A 59 8.88 -8.96 -6.84
N ARG A 60 7.67 -9.22 -6.35
CA ARG A 60 7.25 -10.59 -6.04
C ARG A 60 7.18 -11.47 -7.29
N ARG A 61 6.68 -10.97 -8.41
CA ARG A 61 6.67 -11.69 -9.71
C ARG A 61 8.06 -12.08 -10.19
N ARG A 62 9.08 -11.24 -9.93
CA ARG A 62 10.49 -11.57 -10.24
C ARG A 62 11.05 -12.60 -9.26
N ALA A 63 10.75 -12.40 -7.98
CA ALA A 63 11.33 -13.15 -6.87
C ALA A 63 10.74 -14.55 -6.68
N PHE A 64 9.53 -14.82 -7.15
CA PHE A 64 8.82 -16.09 -6.93
C PHE A 64 8.15 -16.57 -8.22
N PRO A 65 8.08 -17.89 -8.46
CA PRO A 65 7.22 -18.43 -9.51
C PRO A 65 5.76 -18.01 -9.24
N LEU A 66 5.05 -17.61 -10.29
CA LEU A 66 3.65 -17.22 -10.18
C LEU A 66 2.77 -18.43 -9.80
N SER A 67 2.37 -18.51 -8.54
CA SER A 67 1.40 -19.50 -8.05
C SER A 67 -0.05 -19.06 -8.18
N VAL A 68 -0.28 -17.75 -8.39
CA VAL A 68 -1.60 -17.15 -8.58
C VAL A 68 -1.64 -16.35 -9.89
N PRO A 69 -2.81 -16.30 -10.58
CA PRO A 69 -2.93 -15.51 -11.79
C PRO A 69 -2.62 -14.03 -11.52
N PRO A 70 -1.83 -13.38 -12.39
CA PRO A 70 -1.54 -11.97 -12.22
C PRO A 70 -2.82 -11.15 -12.33
N ALA A 71 -2.91 -10.07 -11.55
CA ALA A 71 -3.98 -9.10 -11.62
C ALA A 71 -4.04 -8.53 -13.05
N GLY A 72 -5.16 -8.77 -13.74
CA GLY A 72 -5.40 -8.24 -15.09
C GLY A 72 -5.75 -6.75 -15.11
N ARG A 73 -5.76 -6.07 -13.95
CA ARG A 73 -6.07 -4.64 -13.79
C ARG A 73 -5.22 -4.03 -12.69
N GLU A 74 -4.73 -2.80 -12.92
CA GLU A 74 -3.97 -2.00 -11.96
C GLU A 74 -4.90 -1.30 -10.94
N THR A 75 -5.73 -2.09 -10.25
CA THR A 75 -6.52 -1.58 -9.13
C THR A 75 -5.89 -2.04 -7.82
N VAL A 76 -5.96 -1.21 -6.78
CA VAL A 76 -5.44 -1.54 -5.43
C VAL A 76 -5.94 -2.91 -4.97
N ALA A 77 -7.26 -3.18 -5.09
CA ALA A 77 -7.84 -4.44 -4.64
C ALA A 77 -7.31 -5.66 -5.41
N ALA A 78 -7.17 -5.56 -6.75
CA ALA A 78 -6.69 -6.68 -7.56
C ALA A 78 -5.20 -6.96 -7.33
N LEU A 79 -4.36 -5.91 -7.30
CA LEU A 79 -2.93 -6.04 -7.02
C LEU A 79 -2.69 -6.58 -5.62
N TRP A 80 -3.42 -6.07 -4.62
CA TRP A 80 -3.32 -6.58 -3.26
C TRP A 80 -3.77 -8.05 -3.17
N ALA A 81 -4.86 -8.46 -3.84
CA ALA A 81 -5.29 -9.85 -3.81
C ALA A 81 -4.22 -10.80 -4.37
N GLU A 82 -3.54 -10.42 -5.46
CA GLU A 82 -2.41 -11.19 -5.99
C GLU A 82 -1.30 -11.33 -4.95
N VAL A 83 -0.86 -10.21 -4.36
CA VAL A 83 0.21 -10.19 -3.34
C VAL A 83 -0.18 -11.00 -2.11
N PHE A 84 -1.40 -10.82 -1.60
CA PHE A 84 -1.93 -11.50 -0.41
C PHE A 84 -1.90 -13.02 -0.59
N TRP A 85 -2.50 -13.54 -1.66
CA TRP A 85 -2.55 -14.99 -1.89
C TRP A 85 -1.18 -15.57 -2.22
N ALA A 86 -0.35 -14.85 -2.97
CA ALA A 86 1.01 -15.27 -3.24
C ALA A 86 1.85 -15.35 -1.96
N ALA A 87 1.70 -14.39 -1.04
CA ALA A 87 2.40 -14.43 0.25
C ALA A 87 1.85 -15.54 1.15
N ARG A 88 0.52 -15.68 1.24
CA ARG A 88 -0.12 -16.69 2.10
C ARG A 88 0.25 -18.12 1.72
N THR A 89 0.34 -18.43 0.43
CA THR A 89 0.76 -19.75 -0.07
C THR A 89 2.24 -20.07 0.20
N GLN A 90 3.08 -19.07 0.41
CA GLN A 90 4.51 -19.26 0.71
C GLN A 90 4.76 -19.45 2.22
N ALA A 91 3.81 -19.02 3.05
CA ALA A 91 3.88 -19.05 4.49
C ALA A 91 2.56 -19.62 5.03
N GLU A 92 2.24 -20.86 4.64
CA GLU A 92 0.97 -21.51 5.03
C GLU A 92 0.81 -21.62 6.55
N ASP A 93 1.93 -21.80 7.26
CA ASP A 93 1.99 -21.90 8.72
C ASP A 93 2.22 -20.56 9.45
N ASP A 94 2.26 -19.43 8.72
CA ASP A 94 2.36 -18.11 9.37
C ASP A 94 1.01 -17.64 9.90
N ASP A 95 0.84 -17.75 11.21
CA ASP A 95 -0.34 -17.31 11.96
C ASP A 95 -0.17 -15.90 12.58
N SER A 96 0.80 -15.10 12.10
CA SER A 96 1.05 -13.75 12.62
C SER A 96 -0.13 -12.77 12.44
N GLY A 97 -1.03 -13.04 11.49
CA GLY A 97 -2.20 -12.21 11.19
C GLY A 97 -1.88 -10.87 10.51
N VAL A 98 -0.61 -10.65 10.13
CA VAL A 98 -0.14 -9.38 9.54
C VAL A 98 -0.79 -9.12 8.18
N LEU A 99 -0.90 -10.16 7.34
CA LEU A 99 -1.52 -10.03 6.02
C LEU A 99 -3.01 -9.71 6.13
N GLU A 100 -3.72 -10.34 7.06
CA GLU A 100 -5.15 -10.11 7.32
C GLU A 100 -5.39 -8.71 7.89
N ALA A 101 -4.54 -8.25 8.80
CA ALA A 101 -4.60 -6.89 9.34
C ALA A 101 -4.35 -5.83 8.24
N THR A 102 -3.42 -6.10 7.34
CA THR A 102 -3.13 -5.24 6.17
C THR A 102 -4.27 -5.25 5.17
N ASP A 103 -4.87 -6.41 4.87
CA ASP A 103 -6.06 -6.51 4.03
C ASP A 103 -7.24 -5.70 4.60
N ALA A 104 -7.52 -5.83 5.91
CA ALA A 104 -8.54 -5.05 6.57
C ALA A 104 -8.27 -3.54 6.49
N SER A 105 -7.00 -3.14 6.66
CA SER A 105 -6.58 -1.74 6.56
C SER A 105 -6.74 -1.18 5.15
N ILE A 106 -6.34 -1.93 4.12
CA ILE A 106 -6.51 -1.53 2.70
C ILE A 106 -7.99 -1.40 2.35
N ARG A 107 -8.82 -2.39 2.71
CA ARG A 107 -10.27 -2.32 2.48
C ARG A 107 -10.89 -1.12 3.19
N GLY A 108 -10.48 -0.86 4.42
CA GLY A 108 -10.88 0.32 5.18
C GLY A 108 -10.53 1.62 4.47
N LEU A 109 -9.27 1.78 4.03
CA LEU A 109 -8.82 2.95 3.29
C LEU A 109 -9.58 3.16 1.97
N LEU A 110 -9.95 2.07 1.28
CA LEU A 110 -10.73 2.12 0.04
C LEU A 110 -12.22 2.38 0.26
N ALA A 111 -12.74 2.11 1.45
CA ALA A 111 -14.13 2.36 1.83
C ALA A 111 -14.35 3.74 2.46
N LEU A 112 -13.27 4.46 2.82
CA LEU A 112 -13.39 5.76 3.46
C LEU A 112 -14.19 6.77 2.64
N GLU A 113 -15.13 7.40 3.33
CA GLU A 113 -15.85 8.57 2.84
C GLU A 113 -15.30 9.85 3.48
N PRO A 114 -15.49 11.02 2.84
CA PRO A 114 -15.09 12.30 3.41
C PRO A 114 -15.59 12.55 4.84
N ALA A 115 -16.80 12.06 5.16
CA ALA A 115 -17.42 12.20 6.47
C ALA A 115 -16.66 11.46 7.58
N ASP A 116 -15.99 10.35 7.27
CA ASP A 116 -15.21 9.57 8.24
C ASP A 116 -13.97 10.32 8.73
N LEU A 117 -13.51 11.31 7.96
CA LEU A 117 -12.38 12.18 8.26
C LEU A 117 -12.79 13.48 8.95
N ALA A 118 -14.06 13.57 9.36
CA ALA A 118 -14.61 14.71 10.09
C ALA A 118 -14.07 14.87 11.50
N ARG A 119 -13.30 13.92 12.07
CA ARG A 119 -12.66 14.02 13.40
C ARG A 119 -11.14 13.90 13.28
N ARG A 120 -10.39 14.71 14.04
CA ARG A 120 -8.92 14.75 13.94
C ARG A 120 -8.30 13.42 14.39
N GLU A 121 -8.90 12.78 15.38
CA GLU A 121 -8.51 11.48 15.92
C GLU A 121 -8.68 10.39 14.86
N SER A 122 -9.79 10.42 14.11
CA SER A 122 -10.01 9.52 12.97
C SER A 122 -8.93 9.69 11.90
N VAL A 123 -8.58 10.94 11.58
CA VAL A 123 -7.53 11.24 10.58
C VAL A 123 -6.17 10.71 11.05
N ARG A 124 -5.82 10.86 12.33
CA ARG A 124 -4.58 10.29 12.91
C ARG A 124 -4.56 8.76 12.83
N ALA A 125 -5.65 8.13 13.25
CA ALA A 125 -5.76 6.67 13.21
C ALA A 125 -5.62 6.12 11.78
N TRP A 126 -6.18 6.80 10.78
CA TRP A 126 -6.01 6.39 9.38
C TRP A 126 -4.60 6.64 8.83
N ARG A 127 -3.91 7.69 9.30
CA ARG A 127 -2.50 7.92 8.98
C ARG A 127 -1.62 6.78 9.53
N GLU A 128 -1.86 6.38 10.77
CA GLU A 128 -1.16 5.26 11.42
C GLU A 128 -1.44 3.93 10.71
N ARG A 129 -2.70 3.66 10.33
CA ARG A 129 -3.04 2.47 9.55
C ARG A 129 -2.35 2.43 8.19
N LEU A 130 -2.26 3.56 7.49
CA LEU A 130 -1.51 3.62 6.23
C LEU A 130 -0.02 3.34 6.45
N ALA A 131 0.57 3.85 7.54
CA ALA A 131 1.98 3.56 7.86
C ALA A 131 2.21 2.06 8.14
N ALA A 132 1.29 1.39 8.84
CA ALA A 132 1.37 -0.06 9.07
C ALA A 132 1.24 -0.89 7.77
N VAL A 133 0.40 -0.44 6.83
CA VAL A 133 0.32 -1.04 5.48
C VAL A 133 1.67 -0.90 4.76
N GLU A 134 2.30 0.28 4.81
CA GLU A 134 3.61 0.51 4.21
C GLU A 134 4.72 -0.34 4.83
N GLU A 135 4.70 -0.55 6.15
CA GLU A 135 5.64 -1.45 6.84
C GLU A 135 5.49 -2.89 6.33
N THR A 136 4.25 -3.35 6.14
CA THR A 136 3.99 -4.67 5.55
C THR A 136 4.52 -4.76 4.13
N PHE A 137 4.33 -3.72 3.31
CA PHE A 137 4.86 -3.68 1.95
C PHE A 137 6.41 -3.73 1.94
N ALA A 138 7.06 -2.97 2.82
CA ALA A 138 8.52 -3.00 2.95
C ALA A 138 9.03 -4.40 3.35
N GLY A 139 8.33 -5.08 4.27
CA GLY A 139 8.65 -6.46 4.64
C GLY A 139 8.55 -7.43 3.45
N LEU A 140 7.50 -7.29 2.63
CA LEU A 140 7.31 -8.11 1.42
C LEU A 140 8.37 -7.86 0.35
N GLU A 141 8.85 -6.62 0.22
CA GLU A 141 9.95 -6.24 -0.69
C GLU A 141 11.28 -6.85 -0.23
N VAL A 142 11.59 -6.76 1.07
CA VAL A 142 12.79 -7.39 1.66
C VAL A 142 12.79 -8.90 1.43
N GLN A 143 11.64 -9.57 1.63
CA GLN A 143 11.50 -11.00 1.34
C GLN A 143 11.74 -11.32 -0.14
N ALA A 144 11.20 -10.52 -1.05
CA ALA A 144 11.40 -10.69 -2.48
C ALA A 144 12.87 -10.51 -2.87
N GLN A 145 13.54 -9.49 -2.34
CA GLN A 145 14.96 -9.26 -2.58
C GLN A 145 15.83 -10.40 -2.04
N ALA A 146 15.57 -10.86 -0.82
CA ALA A 146 16.28 -11.99 -0.23
C ALA A 146 16.16 -13.27 -1.09
N ALA A 147 14.96 -13.55 -1.62
CA ALA A 147 14.74 -14.70 -2.51
C ALA A 147 15.52 -14.58 -3.84
N LEU A 148 15.63 -13.36 -4.39
CA LEU A 148 16.44 -13.11 -5.59
C LEU A 148 17.94 -13.29 -5.33
N ASP A 149 18.43 -12.84 -4.18
CA ASP A 149 19.83 -12.97 -3.82
C ASP A 149 20.22 -14.44 -3.60
N VAL A 150 19.38 -15.23 -2.90
CA VAL A 150 19.58 -16.69 -2.77
C VAL A 150 19.65 -17.39 -4.13
N ARG A 151 18.79 -17.00 -5.09
CA ARG A 151 18.89 -17.55 -6.45
C ARG A 151 20.19 -17.16 -7.13
N ARG A 152 20.63 -15.91 -7.00
CA ARG A 152 21.87 -15.44 -7.63
C ARG A 152 23.10 -16.18 -7.08
N GLU A 153 23.10 -16.51 -5.79
CA GLU A 153 24.20 -17.26 -5.15
C GLU A 153 24.19 -18.77 -5.51
N ALA A 154 23.03 -19.30 -5.92
CA ALA A 154 22.89 -20.69 -6.33
C ALA A 154 23.29 -20.97 -7.80
N PHE A 155 23.61 -19.93 -8.58
CA PHE A 155 24.04 -20.00 -9.99
C PHE A 155 25.39 -19.32 -10.20
#